data_AF-A0A5A7TJ54-F1
#
_entry.id   AF-A0A5A7TJ54-F1
#
_cell.length_a   1.000
_cell.length_b   1.000
_cell.length_c   1.000
_cell.angle_alpha   90.00
_cell.angle_beta   90.00
_cell.angle_gamma   90.00
#
_symmetry.space_group_name_H-M   'P 1'
#
loop_
_entity.id
_entity.type
_entity.pdbx_description
1 polymer ?
#
loop_
_entity_poly.entity_id
_entity_poly.type
_entity_poly.pdbx_seq_one_letter_code
_entity_poly.pdbx_strand_id
1 'polypeptide(L)'
;MIVSEALRALKVENLLRKGWPSFLAYVLVVQEEELRPEDVPIVRDYSDMFPKEISGLPLDREMGFTIELLPGIAPISQALYRMAPRELSELIE
;
A
#
# COMPACT_ATOMS: atom_id res chain seq x y z
N MET A 1 -31.67 -4.19 20.70
CA MET A 1 -30.45 -5.00 20.56
C MET A 1 -30.58 -6.36 21.25
N ILE A 2 -30.97 -6.41 22.53
CA ILE A 2 -31.10 -7.68 23.31
C ILE A 2 -32.20 -8.61 22.74
N VAL A 3 -33.37 -8.07 22.37
CA VAL A 3 -34.51 -8.86 21.85
C VAL A 3 -34.16 -9.59 20.54
N SER A 4 -33.32 -9.00 19.69
CA SER A 4 -32.92 -9.59 18.41
C SER A 4 -31.94 -10.76 18.56
N GLU A 5 -31.09 -10.76 19.59
CA GLU A 5 -30.16 -11.86 19.87
C GLU A 5 -30.89 -13.09 20.40
N ALA A 6 -31.83 -12.90 21.33
CA ALA A 6 -32.67 -13.96 21.86
C ALA A 6 -33.49 -14.65 20.75
N LEU A 7 -34.04 -13.88 19.80
CA LEU A 7 -34.78 -14.43 18.66
C LEU A 7 -33.88 -15.26 17.72
N ARG A 8 -32.62 -14.84 17.50
CA ARG A 8 -31.64 -15.59 16.69
C ARG A 8 -31.25 -16.89 17.38
N ALA A 9 -30.98 -16.87 18.68
CA ALA A 9 -30.65 -18.06 19.46
C ALA A 9 -31.79 -19.09 19.45
N LEU A 10 -33.04 -18.64 19.67
CA LEU A 10 -34.22 -19.50 19.65
C LEU A 10 -34.46 -20.12 18.25
N LYS A 11 -34.12 -19.39 17.17
CA LYS A 11 -34.21 -19.88 15.79
C LYS A 11 -33.17 -20.97 15.51
N VAL A 12 -31.95 -20.82 16.00
CA VAL A 12 -30.89 -21.84 15.90
C VAL A 12 -31.30 -23.09 16.67
N GLU A 13 -31.78 -22.96 17.91
CA GLU A 13 -32.24 -24.10 18.72
C GLU A 13 -33.39 -24.87 18.05
N ASN A 14 -34.36 -24.17 17.47
CA ASN A 14 -35.45 -24.80 16.74
C ASN A 14 -34.98 -25.60 15.50
N LEU A 15 -33.94 -25.14 14.81
CA LEU A 15 -33.37 -25.84 13.66
C LEU A 15 -32.59 -27.08 14.10
N LEU A 16 -31.86 -26.99 15.21
CA LEU A 16 -31.18 -28.13 15.83
C LEU A 16 -32.17 -29.21 16.27
N ARG A 17 -33.26 -28.83 16.95
CA ARG A 17 -34.32 -29.76 17.38
C ARG A 17 -35.03 -30.46 16.21
N LYS A 18 -35.06 -29.82 15.03
CA LYS A 18 -35.64 -30.40 13.80
C LYS A 18 -34.68 -31.37 13.09
N GLY A 19 -33.48 -31.61 13.62
CA GLY A 19 -32.51 -32.55 13.05
C GLY A 19 -31.82 -32.04 11.79
N TRP A 20 -31.83 -30.73 11.55
CA TRP A 20 -31.18 -30.16 10.37
C TRP A 20 -29.65 -30.19 10.56
N PRO A 21 -28.89 -30.58 9.51
CA PRO A 21 -27.43 -30.45 9.54
C PRO A 21 -27.04 -29.00 9.82
N SER A 22 -26.21 -28.78 10.82
CA SER A 22 -25.75 -27.46 11.21
C SER A 22 -24.24 -27.47 11.41
N PHE A 23 -23.60 -26.35 11.08
CA PHE A 23 -22.16 -26.18 11.19
C PHE A 23 -21.87 -25.00 12.11
N LEU A 24 -20.93 -25.21 13.03
CA LEU A 24 -20.40 -24.13 13.87
C LEU A 24 -19.19 -23.53 13.18
N ALA A 25 -19.30 -22.27 12.78
CA ALA A 25 -18.17 -21.48 12.30
C ALA A 25 -17.78 -20.48 13.39
N TYR A 26 -16.52 -20.49 13.80
CA TYR A 26 -15.94 -19.43 14.60
C TYR A 26 -14.98 -18.61 13.75
N VAL A 27 -14.97 -17.30 13.96
CA VAL A 27 -13.97 -16.40 13.35
C VAL A 27 -12.89 -16.20 14.40
N LEU A 28 -11.68 -16.69 14.16
CA LEU A 28 -10.52 -16.24 14.89
C LEU A 28 -10.03 -14.96 14.23
N VAL A 29 -10.07 -13.86 14.98
CA VAL A 29 -9.27 -12.68 14.64
C VAL A 29 -7.87 -13.00 15.11
N VAL A 30 -7.06 -13.55 14.20
CA VAL A 30 -5.62 -13.62 14.39
C VAL A 30 -5.14 -12.17 14.26
N GLN A 31 -4.67 -11.59 15.36
CA GLN A 31 -3.87 -10.38 15.27
C GLN A 31 -2.55 -10.84 14.64
N GLU A 32 -2.38 -10.60 13.35
CA GLU A 32 -1.04 -10.65 12.77
C GLU A 32 -0.23 -9.59 13.51
N GLU A 33 0.86 -10.01 14.15
CA GLU A 33 1.83 -9.04 14.64
C GLU A 33 2.27 -8.23 13.43
N GLU A 34 2.06 -6.92 13.50
CA GLU A 34 2.42 -6.01 12.43
C GLU A 34 3.93 -6.15 12.22
N LEU A 35 4.32 -6.82 11.13
CA LEU A 35 5.73 -7.06 10.82
C LEU A 35 6.39 -5.71 10.70
N ARG A 36 7.31 -5.43 11.60
CA ARG A 36 7.99 -4.15 11.59
C ARG A 36 9.05 -4.22 10.49
N PRO A 37 9.37 -3.09 9.84
CA PRO A 37 10.43 -3.05 8.84
C PRO A 37 11.76 -3.64 9.34
N GLU A 38 12.04 -3.54 10.63
CA GLU A 38 13.25 -4.09 11.27
C GLU A 38 13.30 -5.63 11.30
N ASP A 39 12.18 -6.31 11.08
CA ASP A 39 12.08 -7.77 11.06
C ASP A 39 12.51 -8.34 9.70
N VAL A 40 12.66 -7.49 8.67
CA VAL A 40 13.18 -7.83 7.35
C VAL A 40 14.70 -7.59 7.31
N PRO A 41 15.55 -8.62 7.15
CA PRO A 41 17.01 -8.48 7.25
C PRO A 41 17.59 -7.40 6.35
N ILE A 42 17.14 -7.33 5.10
CA ILE A 42 17.62 -6.33 4.14
C ILE A 42 17.20 -4.91 4.54
N VAL A 43 16.02 -4.71 5.11
CA VAL A 43 15.58 -3.38 5.53
C VAL A 43 16.34 -2.94 6.78
N ARG A 44 16.62 -3.87 7.70
CA ARG A 44 17.45 -3.61 8.87
C ARG A 44 18.87 -3.19 8.48
N ASP A 45 19.47 -3.93 7.54
CA ASP A 45 20.84 -3.70 7.09
C ASP A 45 21.03 -2.34 6.37
N TYR A 46 19.93 -1.76 5.85
CA TYR A 46 19.91 -0.45 5.18
C TYR A 46 18.95 0.55 5.86
N SER A 47 18.71 0.39 7.16
CA SER A 47 17.74 1.23 7.90
C SER A 47 18.16 2.70 7.98
N ASP A 48 19.44 3.00 7.78
CA ASP A 48 20.03 4.33 7.65
C ASP A 48 19.77 5.02 6.30
N MET A 49 19.46 4.24 5.24
CA MET A 49 19.11 4.76 3.91
C MET A 49 17.65 5.24 3.81
N PHE A 50 16.80 4.84 4.76
CA PHE A 50 15.38 5.18 4.80
C PHE A 50 15.08 6.01 6.05
N PRO A 51 15.43 7.31 6.07
CA PRO A 51 15.10 8.17 7.21
C PRO A 51 13.58 8.20 7.43
N LYS A 52 13.15 8.12 8.71
CA LYS A 52 11.73 8.15 9.12
C LYS A 52 10.97 9.36 8.57
N GLU A 53 11.71 10.45 8.37
CA GLU A 53 11.27 11.62 7.66
C GLU A 53 11.97 11.59 6.30
N ILE A 54 11.23 11.25 5.25
CA ILE A 54 11.64 11.62 3.90
C ILE A 54 11.48 13.14 3.86
N SER A 55 12.47 13.89 4.35
CA SER A 55 12.63 15.28 3.92
C SER A 55 12.65 15.20 2.40
N GLY A 56 11.67 15.81 1.73
CA GLY A 56 11.48 15.66 0.28
C GLY A 56 12.78 15.81 -0.51
N LEU A 57 12.76 15.41 -1.79
CA LEU A 57 13.88 15.59 -2.75
C LEU A 57 14.69 16.82 -2.35
N PRO A 58 16.01 16.73 -2.13
CA PRO A 58 16.79 17.88 -1.67
C PRO A 58 16.54 19.02 -2.63
N LEU A 59 15.65 19.94 -2.23
CA LEU A 59 14.95 20.83 -3.16
C LEU A 59 15.94 21.85 -3.70
N ASP A 60 16.97 22.11 -2.91
CA ASP A 60 18.20 22.78 -3.30
C ASP A 60 19.36 21.83 -3.02
N ARG A 61 19.90 21.23 -4.08
CA ARG A 61 21.29 20.79 -4.02
C ARG A 61 22.12 22.08 -3.93
N GLU A 62 22.90 22.25 -2.86
CA GLU A 62 23.75 23.45 -2.65
C GLU A 62 24.68 23.77 -3.84
N MET A 63 24.84 22.82 -4.76
CA MET A 63 25.62 22.93 -5.98
C MET A 63 24.69 22.84 -7.20
N GLY A 64 24.58 23.95 -7.95
CA GLY A 64 23.98 23.93 -9.27
C GLY A 64 24.80 23.02 -10.20
N PHE A 65 24.14 22.07 -10.85
CA PHE A 65 24.79 21.20 -11.83
C PHE A 65 24.84 21.92 -13.17
N THR A 66 26.04 22.21 -13.66
CA THR A 66 26.24 22.67 -15.03
C THR A 66 26.37 21.46 -15.95
N ILE A 67 25.50 21.37 -16.96
CA ILE A 67 25.65 20.39 -18.04
C ILE A 67 26.46 21.06 -19.14
N GLU A 68 27.74 20.69 -19.25
CA GLU A 68 28.60 21.15 -20.33
C GLU A 68 28.32 20.35 -21.60
N LEU A 69 28.14 21.05 -22.71
CA LEU A 69 28.05 20.44 -24.03
C LEU A 69 29.43 20.48 -24.68
N LEU A 70 29.80 19.40 -25.39
CA LEU A 70 31.00 19.43 -26.22
C LEU A 70 30.84 20.51 -27.33
N PRO A 71 31.93 21.18 -27.71
CA PRO A 71 31.90 22.16 -28.80
C PRO A 71 31.28 21.57 -30.08
N GLY A 72 30.26 22.24 -30.63
CA GLY A 72 29.56 21.81 -31.84
C GLY A 72 28.28 21.00 -31.63
N ILE A 73 27.91 20.68 -30.38
CA ILE A 73 26.61 20.07 -30.07
C ILE A 73 25.53 21.16 -30.05
N ALA A 74 24.51 20.99 -30.89
CA ALA A 74 23.30 21.82 -30.88
C ALA A 74 22.21 21.16 -30.01
N PRO A 75 21.29 21.94 -29.41
CA PRO A 75 20.13 21.40 -28.72
C PRO A 75 19.30 20.48 -29.63
N ILE A 76 18.86 19.34 -29.10
CA ILE A 76 17.97 18.43 -29.80
C ILE A 76 16.54 18.79 -29.42
N SER A 77 15.67 18.93 -30.43
CA SER A 77 14.22 19.08 -30.24
C SER A 77 13.52 17.92 -30.94
N GLN A 78 12.84 17.07 -30.16
CA GLN A 78 12.05 15.96 -30.66
C GLN A 78 10.59 16.14 -30.22
N ALA A 79 9.65 15.71 -31.07
CA ALA A 79 8.25 15.66 -30.67
C ALA A 79 8.06 14.73 -29.46
N LEU A 80 7.27 15.19 -28.49
CA LEU A 80 6.92 14.39 -27.32
C LEU A 80 6.13 13.15 -27.75
N TYR A 81 6.32 12.05 -27.02
CA TYR A 81 5.49 10.86 -27.18
C TYR A 81 4.02 11.19 -26.89
N ARG A 82 3.10 10.69 -27.73
CA ARG A 82 1.67 10.86 -27.50
C ARG A 82 1.18 9.77 -26.55
N MET A 83 1.15 10.10 -25.26
CA MET A 83 0.61 9.21 -24.22
C MET A 83 -0.91 9.09 -24.31
N ALA A 84 -1.43 7.93 -23.94
CA ALA A 84 -2.87 7.76 -23.72
C ALA A 84 -3.29 8.46 -22.41
N PRO A 85 -4.58 8.84 -22.25
CA PRO A 85 -5.05 9.53 -21.04
C PRO A 85 -4.75 8.78 -19.72
N ARG A 86 -4.74 7.44 -19.75
CA ARG A 86 -4.45 6.59 -18.59
C ARG A 86 -2.98 6.70 -18.15
N GLU A 87 -2.06 6.65 -19.09
CA GLU A 87 -0.62 6.79 -18.79
C GLU A 87 -0.32 8.19 -18.26
N LEU A 88 -1.00 9.20 -18.80
CA LEU A 88 -0.87 10.57 -18.33
C LEU A 88 -1.40 10.74 -16.89
N SER A 89 -2.49 10.05 -16.53
CA SER A 89 -3.00 10.10 -15.14
C SER A 89 -2.04 9.47 -14.13
N GLU A 90 -1.24 8.47 -14.54
CA GLU A 90 -0.25 7.84 -13.67
C GLU A 90 0.99 8.74 -13.44
N LEU A 91 1.29 9.66 -14.37
CA LEU A 91 2.42 10.59 -14.27
C LEU A 91 2.12 11.89 -13.52
N ILE A 92 0.85 12.26 -13.41
CA ILE A 92 0.39 13.50 -12.78
C ILE A 92 -0.07 13.25 -11.32
N GLU A 93 0.02 12.01 -10.85
CA GLU A 93 -0.37 11.62 -9.48
C GLU A 93 0.58 12.17 -8.41
#